data_AF-A0A7C1PG40-F1
#
_entry.id   AF-A0A7C1PG40-F1
#
_cell.length_a   1.000
_cell.length_b   1.000
_cell.length_c   1.000
_cell.angle_alpha   90.00
_cell.angle_beta   90.00
_cell.angle_gamma   90.00
#
_symmetry.space_group_name_H-M   'P 1'
#
loop_
_entity.id
_entity.type
_entity.pdbx_description
1 polymer ?
#
loop_
_entity_poly.entity_id
_entity_poly.type
_entity_poly.pdbx_seq_one_letter_code
_entity_poly.pdbx_strand_id
1 'polypeptide(L)'
;MEITENDNAHSISAPDTPITSKEPEGVFKGDVPMNTTEAVKNDSLIEPPFSMYEQMKNTPYTIDYLKLEQDSETIKMARGIDEFVHNEIDKKHLTDSLDSYHSIIERLKDVLGVDPNEQSISILEKMYMFIKQYRNVLIYNK
;
A
#
# COMPACT_ATOMS: atom_id res chain seq x y z
N MET A 1 61.31 35.94 -0.26
CA MET A 1 61.17 35.62 -1.71
C MET A 1 59.77 35.05 -1.93
N GLU A 2 58.70 35.79 -2.26
CA GLU A 2 58.60 37.18 -2.79
C GLU A 2 59.34 37.40 -4.12
N ILE A 3 58.79 38.00 -5.18
CA ILE A 3 57.45 38.54 -5.56
C ILE A 3 57.41 38.58 -7.12
N THR A 4 56.37 38.94 -7.89
CA THR A 4 55.03 39.58 -7.72
C THR A 4 53.90 38.65 -8.27
N GLU A 5 52.60 38.94 -8.46
CA GLU A 5 51.78 40.18 -8.63
C GLU A 5 51.99 40.92 -9.99
N ASN A 6 51.02 41.62 -10.61
CA ASN A 6 49.55 41.65 -10.48
C ASN A 6 48.90 42.16 -11.81
N ASP A 7 47.56 42.31 -11.82
CA ASP A 7 46.75 43.17 -12.72
C ASP A 7 46.67 42.84 -14.25
N ASN A 8 45.69 43.32 -15.06
CA ASN A 8 44.25 43.65 -14.88
C ASN A 8 43.63 44.20 -16.18
N ALA A 9 42.48 43.64 -16.61
CA ALA A 9 41.41 44.26 -17.44
C ALA A 9 40.37 43.14 -17.73
N HIS A 10 39.22 43.01 -17.07
CA HIS A 10 38.08 43.93 -17.02
C HIS A 10 37.60 44.46 -18.38
N SER A 11 36.52 43.85 -18.89
CA SER A 11 35.51 44.56 -19.66
C SER A 11 34.14 43.88 -19.48
N ILE A 12 33.15 44.66 -19.08
CA ILE A 12 31.78 44.24 -18.72
C ILE A 12 30.79 45.05 -19.56
N SER A 13 29.76 44.41 -20.15
CA SER A 13 28.45 45.03 -20.44
C SER A 13 27.44 44.02 -20.99
N ALA A 14 26.31 43.89 -20.29
CA ALA A 14 24.98 43.84 -20.91
C ALA A 14 24.46 45.32 -20.93
N PRO A 15 23.37 45.71 -21.63
CA PRO A 15 22.05 45.05 -21.76
C PRO A 15 21.67 44.85 -23.26
N ASP A 16 20.44 44.67 -23.76
CA ASP A 16 19.11 45.04 -23.25
C ASP A 16 17.95 44.21 -23.88
N THR A 17 16.78 44.24 -23.26
CA THR A 17 15.55 43.51 -23.67
C THR A 17 14.35 44.45 -23.86
N PRO A 18 13.68 44.44 -25.02
CA PRO A 18 12.36 45.05 -25.17
C PRO A 18 11.27 44.10 -24.63
N ILE A 19 10.78 44.35 -23.41
CA ILE A 19 9.53 43.77 -22.92
C ILE A 19 8.36 44.60 -23.44
N THR A 20 7.39 44.00 -24.13
CA THR A 20 6.01 44.52 -24.21
C THR A 20 5.04 43.36 -24.50
N SER A 21 4.14 43.10 -23.56
CA SER A 21 3.03 42.17 -23.75
C SER A 21 1.85 42.87 -24.41
N LYS A 22 1.27 42.26 -25.47
CA LYS A 22 -0.07 42.55 -25.99
C LYS A 22 -0.70 41.31 -26.64
N GLU A 23 -1.51 40.60 -25.86
CA GLU A 23 -2.80 40.09 -26.35
C GLU A 23 -3.73 41.28 -26.68
N PRO A 24 -4.83 41.12 -27.46
CA PRO A 24 -5.76 39.97 -27.40
C PRO A 24 -6.38 39.48 -28.74
N GLU A 25 -7.27 38.48 -28.62
CA GLU A 25 -8.47 38.18 -29.45
C GLU A 25 -8.37 38.08 -30.99
N GLY A 26 -8.82 36.96 -31.58
CA GLY A 26 -8.87 36.88 -33.06
C GLY A 26 -9.39 35.64 -33.80
N VAL A 27 -10.44 34.95 -33.32
CA VAL A 27 -11.31 34.04 -34.13
C VAL A 27 -10.67 32.81 -34.84
N PHE A 28 -10.99 31.63 -34.32
CA PHE A 28 -10.88 30.31 -34.96
C PHE A 28 -11.48 30.22 -36.38
N LYS A 29 -10.74 29.59 -37.33
CA LYS A 29 -11.26 28.72 -38.41
C LYS A 29 -10.07 28.09 -39.19
N GLY A 30 -9.95 26.76 -39.30
CA GLY A 30 -10.75 25.73 -38.65
C GLY A 30 -10.47 24.31 -39.15
N ASP A 31 -9.36 23.72 -38.73
CA ASP A 31 -9.09 22.28 -38.85
C ASP A 31 -9.00 21.68 -37.45
N VAL A 32 -9.93 20.78 -37.11
CA VAL A 32 -9.98 20.13 -35.79
C VAL A 32 -9.23 18.80 -35.89
N PRO A 33 -8.05 18.63 -35.27
CA PRO A 33 -7.48 17.31 -35.08
C PRO A 33 -8.50 16.50 -34.26
N MET A 34 -9.01 15.42 -34.85
CA MET A 34 -10.17 14.70 -34.31
C MET A 34 -9.87 14.21 -32.89
N ASN A 35 -10.67 14.72 -31.95
CA ASN A 35 -10.46 14.54 -30.51
C ASN A 35 -10.75 13.09 -30.09
N THR A 36 -9.79 12.19 -30.25
CA THR A 36 -9.78 10.90 -29.55
C THR A 36 -9.35 11.15 -28.11
N THR A 37 -10.29 11.61 -27.28
CA THR A 37 -10.12 11.62 -25.83
C THR A 37 -10.12 10.18 -25.32
N GLU A 38 -8.99 9.48 -25.47
CA GLU A 38 -8.67 8.31 -24.66
C GLU A 38 -8.30 8.78 -23.24
N ALA A 39 -9.27 9.43 -22.58
CA ALA A 39 -9.39 9.38 -21.14
C ALA A 39 -9.69 7.91 -20.79
N VAL A 40 -8.63 7.12 -20.75
CA VAL A 40 -8.68 5.70 -20.41
C VAL A 40 -9.42 5.59 -19.09
N LYS A 41 -10.60 4.95 -19.13
CA LYS A 41 -11.40 4.66 -17.95
C LYS A 41 -10.79 3.53 -17.12
N ASN A 42 -9.52 3.70 -16.78
CA ASN A 42 -8.98 3.23 -15.53
C ASN A 42 -9.50 4.18 -14.44
N ASP A 43 -10.83 4.13 -14.25
CA ASP A 43 -11.39 4.05 -12.90
C ASP A 43 -10.75 2.78 -12.31
N SER A 44 -9.50 2.92 -11.86
CA SER A 44 -8.79 1.86 -11.19
C SER A 44 -9.67 1.48 -10.02
N LEU A 45 -10.14 0.23 -10.00
CA LEU A 45 -10.81 -0.30 -8.84
C LEU A 45 -9.75 -0.41 -7.75
N ILE A 46 -9.51 0.71 -7.04
CA ILE A 46 -8.57 0.79 -5.94
C ILE A 46 -9.17 -0.10 -4.87
N GLU A 47 -8.70 -1.34 -4.81
CA GLU A 47 -9.13 -2.27 -3.78
C GLU A 47 -8.88 -1.61 -2.43
N PRO A 48 -9.90 -1.56 -1.56
CA PRO A 48 -9.78 -0.84 -0.31
C PRO A 48 -8.64 -1.47 0.52
N PRO A 49 -7.86 -0.67 1.27
CA PRO A 49 -6.82 -1.19 2.13
C PRO A 49 -7.37 -2.30 3.04
N PHE A 50 -6.57 -3.32 3.33
CA PHE A 50 -7.03 -4.49 4.08
C PHE A 50 -7.62 -4.08 5.46
N SER A 51 -7.09 -3.04 6.11
CA SER A 51 -7.64 -2.43 7.34
C SER A 51 -9.07 -1.88 7.23
N MET A 52 -9.58 -1.66 6.02
CA MET A 52 -10.97 -1.25 5.79
C MET A 52 -11.93 -2.44 5.59
N TYR A 53 -11.44 -3.69 5.44
CA TYR A 53 -12.29 -4.84 5.15
C TYR A 53 -13.35 -5.08 6.23
N GLU A 54 -12.93 -5.19 7.50
CA GLU A 54 -13.86 -5.40 8.62
C GLU A 54 -14.82 -4.21 8.79
N GLN A 55 -14.41 -2.98 8.45
CA GLN A 55 -15.27 -1.79 8.47
C GLN A 55 -16.37 -1.85 7.39
N MET A 56 -16.04 -2.35 6.19
CA MET A 56 -16.98 -2.46 5.07
C MET A 56 -17.91 -3.68 5.16
N LYS A 57 -17.45 -4.77 5.79
CA LYS A 57 -18.18 -6.05 5.85
C LYS A 57 -18.78 -6.38 7.21
N ASN A 58 -18.29 -5.76 8.29
CA ASN A 58 -18.56 -6.14 9.69
C ASN A 58 -18.11 -7.56 10.04
N THR A 59 -17.20 -8.14 9.24
CA THR A 59 -16.63 -9.50 9.41
C THR A 59 -15.10 -9.45 9.27
N PRO A 60 -14.35 -10.26 10.04
CA PRO A 60 -12.92 -10.46 9.79
C PRO A 60 -12.70 -11.16 8.44
N TYR A 61 -11.70 -10.72 7.68
CA TYR A 61 -11.34 -11.28 6.38
C TYR A 61 -10.95 -12.76 6.46
N THR A 62 -10.40 -13.23 7.58
CA THR A 62 -10.14 -14.67 7.82
C THR A 62 -11.39 -15.53 7.53
N ILE A 63 -12.60 -15.04 7.84
CA ILE A 63 -13.86 -15.78 7.64
C ILE A 63 -14.11 -16.03 6.15
N ASP A 64 -14.09 -14.97 5.34
CA ASP A 64 -14.32 -15.02 3.90
C ASP A 64 -13.17 -15.74 3.16
N TYR A 65 -11.93 -15.57 3.62
CA TYR A 65 -10.73 -16.22 3.08
C TYR A 65 -10.74 -17.75 3.32
N LEU A 66 -11.07 -18.22 4.53
CA LEU A 66 -11.18 -19.66 4.85
C LEU A 66 -12.56 -20.25 4.50
N LYS A 67 -13.53 -19.43 4.07
CA LYS A 67 -14.92 -19.80 3.73
C LYS A 67 -15.65 -20.47 4.91
N LEU A 68 -15.56 -19.85 6.07
CA LEU A 68 -16.12 -20.34 7.33
C LEU A 68 -17.55 -19.83 7.57
N GLU A 69 -18.33 -20.58 8.35
CA GLU A 69 -19.62 -20.09 8.87
C GLU A 69 -19.40 -19.06 9.99
N GLN A 70 -20.38 -18.17 10.17
CA GLN A 70 -20.27 -17.03 11.09
C GLN A 70 -20.86 -17.36 12.47
N ASP A 71 -20.14 -18.18 13.25
CA ASP A 71 -20.43 -18.39 14.67
C ASP A 71 -19.61 -17.48 15.60
N SER A 72 -20.02 -17.41 16.86
CA SER A 72 -19.44 -16.49 17.84
C SER A 72 -18.00 -16.82 18.24
N GLU A 73 -17.53 -18.06 18.10
CA GLU A 73 -16.16 -18.47 18.45
C GLU A 73 -15.24 -18.32 17.25
N THR A 74 -15.67 -18.77 16.06
CA THR A 74 -14.95 -18.59 14.79
C THR A 74 -14.68 -17.10 14.52
N ILE A 75 -15.64 -16.20 14.72
CA ILE A 75 -15.43 -14.74 14.57
C ILE A 75 -14.35 -14.21 15.54
N LYS A 76 -14.28 -14.74 16.78
CA LYS A 76 -13.26 -14.31 17.76
C LYS A 76 -11.86 -14.80 17.37
N MET A 77 -11.73 -16.05 16.92
CA MET A 77 -10.45 -16.60 16.45
C MET A 77 -9.98 -15.86 15.19
N ALA A 78 -10.89 -15.65 14.24
CA ALA A 78 -10.68 -14.92 13.00
C ALA A 78 -10.19 -13.49 13.23
N ARG A 79 -10.83 -12.71 14.13
CA ARG A 79 -10.34 -11.37 14.49
C ARG A 79 -8.95 -11.42 15.14
N GLY A 80 -8.67 -12.41 16.00
CA GLY A 80 -7.35 -12.60 16.60
C GLY A 80 -6.24 -12.91 15.59
N ILE A 81 -6.59 -13.53 14.45
CA ILE A 81 -5.72 -13.76 13.30
C ILE A 81 -5.54 -12.46 12.50
N ASP A 82 -6.62 -11.78 12.12
CA ASP A 82 -6.56 -10.51 11.36
C ASP A 82 -5.78 -9.42 12.11
N GLU A 83 -5.98 -9.27 13.42
CA GLU A 83 -5.16 -8.42 14.30
C GLU A 83 -3.66 -8.75 14.18
N PHE A 84 -3.31 -10.05 14.18
CA PHE A 84 -1.92 -10.47 14.07
C PHE A 84 -1.35 -10.18 12.68
N VAL A 85 -2.15 -10.34 11.62
CA VAL A 85 -1.73 -9.99 10.27
C VAL A 85 -1.51 -8.48 10.13
N HIS A 86 -2.41 -7.62 10.64
CA HIS A 86 -2.17 -6.17 10.70
C HIS A 86 -0.85 -5.83 11.40
N ASN A 87 -0.64 -6.34 12.62
CA ASN A 87 0.59 -6.10 13.37
C ASN A 87 1.84 -6.57 12.61
N GLU A 88 1.76 -7.64 11.81
CA GLU A 88 2.86 -8.13 10.98
C GLU A 88 3.03 -7.36 9.65
N ILE A 89 1.97 -6.73 9.11
CA ILE A 89 2.05 -5.77 7.98
C ILE A 89 2.79 -4.51 8.45
N ASP A 90 2.30 -3.88 9.53
CA ASP A 90 2.88 -2.67 10.11
C ASP A 90 4.36 -2.85 10.47
N LYS A 91 4.67 -3.92 11.22
CA LYS A 91 6.01 -4.27 11.70
C LYS A 91 7.02 -4.59 10.58
N LYS A 92 6.54 -5.01 9.41
CA LYS A 92 7.37 -5.27 8.22
C LYS A 92 7.36 -4.13 7.22
N HIS A 93 6.57 -3.07 7.47
CA HIS A 93 6.31 -1.98 6.54
C HIS A 93 5.84 -2.45 5.16
N LEU A 94 4.95 -3.47 5.15
CA LEU A 94 4.29 -3.95 3.94
C LEU A 94 3.13 -3.04 3.55
N THR A 95 2.71 -3.09 2.29
CA THR A 95 1.47 -2.43 1.83
C THR A 95 0.27 -3.08 2.51
N ASP A 96 -0.69 -2.28 3.00
CA ASP A 96 -1.95 -2.77 3.58
C ASP A 96 -2.93 -3.24 2.49
N SER A 97 -2.60 -4.37 1.85
CA SER A 97 -3.41 -5.00 0.78
C SER A 97 -3.71 -6.47 1.08
N LEU A 98 -4.66 -7.03 0.33
CA LEU A 98 -5.03 -8.45 0.44
C LEU A 98 -3.87 -9.39 0.04
N ASP A 99 -2.99 -8.98 -0.88
CA ASP A 99 -1.77 -9.75 -1.22
C ASP A 99 -0.80 -9.88 -0.03
N SER A 100 -0.60 -8.79 0.72
CA SER A 100 0.23 -8.81 1.93
C SER A 100 -0.39 -9.71 2.99
N TYR A 101 -1.73 -9.69 3.12
CA TYR A 101 -2.46 -10.59 4.00
C TYR A 101 -2.27 -12.06 3.59
N HIS A 102 -2.54 -12.40 2.33
CA HIS A 102 -2.33 -13.76 1.80
C HIS A 102 -0.88 -14.21 2.02
N SER A 103 0.10 -13.34 1.74
CA SER A 103 1.53 -13.63 1.91
C SER A 103 1.92 -13.94 3.36
N ILE A 104 1.25 -13.33 4.34
CA ILE A 104 1.46 -13.62 5.77
C ILE A 104 0.75 -14.91 6.17
N ILE A 105 -0.46 -15.16 5.66
CA ILE A 105 -1.25 -16.36 5.96
C ILE A 105 -0.65 -17.63 5.34
N GLU A 106 -0.19 -17.61 4.08
CA GLU A 106 0.51 -18.76 3.48
C GLU A 106 1.79 -19.07 4.26
N ARG A 107 2.58 -18.04 4.61
CA ARG A 107 3.77 -18.23 5.46
C ARG A 107 3.43 -18.78 6.85
N LEU A 108 2.24 -18.48 7.38
CA LEU A 108 1.75 -19.06 8.63
C LEU A 108 1.35 -20.54 8.45
N LYS A 109 0.74 -20.92 7.32
CA LYS A 109 0.49 -22.33 6.97
C LYS A 109 1.80 -23.13 6.84
N ASP A 110 2.80 -22.58 6.16
CA ASP A 110 4.13 -23.19 5.99
C ASP A 110 4.79 -23.49 7.35
N VAL A 111 4.78 -22.51 8.27
CA VAL A 111 5.35 -22.65 9.61
C VAL A 111 4.59 -23.66 10.47
N LEU A 112 3.29 -23.86 10.21
CA LEU A 112 2.43 -24.80 10.92
C LEU A 112 2.37 -26.20 10.30
N GLY A 113 2.92 -26.39 9.08
CA GLY A 113 2.75 -27.63 8.33
C GLY A 113 1.28 -27.97 8.05
N VAL A 114 0.48 -26.97 7.66
CA VAL A 114 -0.94 -27.17 7.31
C VAL A 114 -1.06 -27.94 5.99
N ASP A 115 -1.78 -29.06 6.02
CA ASP A 115 -2.10 -29.83 4.81
C ASP A 115 -3.08 -29.07 3.91
N PRO A 116 -2.90 -29.06 2.58
CA PRO A 116 -3.82 -28.39 1.65
C PRO A 116 -5.21 -29.04 1.57
N ASN A 117 -5.38 -30.21 2.19
CA ASN A 117 -6.66 -30.92 2.33
C ASN A 117 -7.26 -30.82 3.76
N GLU A 118 -6.64 -30.03 4.65
CA GLU A 118 -7.14 -29.84 6.02
C GLU A 118 -8.42 -29.00 6.04
N GLN A 119 -9.31 -29.27 7.00
CA GLN A 119 -10.58 -28.54 7.12
C GLN A 119 -10.32 -27.11 7.61
N SER A 120 -10.94 -26.12 6.97
CA SER A 120 -10.81 -24.69 7.28
C SER A 120 -10.89 -24.34 8.77
N ILE A 121 -11.76 -25.02 9.53
CA ILE A 121 -11.92 -24.77 10.96
C ILE A 121 -10.69 -25.23 11.78
N SER A 122 -10.05 -26.34 11.42
CA SER A 122 -8.84 -26.81 12.10
C SER A 122 -7.61 -25.95 11.71
N ILE A 123 -7.59 -25.43 10.47
CA ILE A 123 -6.61 -24.42 10.05
C ILE A 123 -6.75 -23.16 10.93
N LEU A 124 -7.97 -22.66 11.13
CA LEU A 124 -8.28 -21.53 12.01
C LEU A 124 -7.80 -21.77 13.44
N GLU A 125 -8.15 -22.93 14.02
CA GLU A 125 -7.73 -23.30 15.39
C GLU A 125 -6.20 -23.38 15.53
N LYS A 126 -5.51 -24.04 14.58
CA LYS A 126 -4.03 -24.12 14.56
C LYS A 126 -3.40 -22.73 14.51
N MET A 127 -3.85 -21.86 13.60
CA MET A 127 -3.36 -20.49 13.44
C MET A 127 -3.58 -19.67 14.72
N TYR A 128 -4.81 -19.66 15.24
CA TYR A 128 -5.16 -18.91 16.44
C TYR A 128 -4.39 -19.39 17.68
N MET A 129 -4.26 -20.71 17.87
CA MET A 129 -3.50 -21.28 18.98
C MET A 129 -2.00 -20.97 18.90
N PHE A 130 -1.41 -20.99 17.70
CA PHE A 130 -0.01 -20.58 17.49
C PHE A 130 0.19 -19.10 17.79
N ILE A 131 -0.66 -18.21 17.24
CA ILE A 131 -0.61 -16.77 17.49
C ILE A 131 -0.77 -16.47 18.99
N LYS A 132 -1.69 -17.16 19.67
CA LYS A 132 -1.89 -17.06 21.11
C LYS A 132 -0.65 -17.49 21.90
N GLN A 133 0.01 -18.57 21.53
CA GLN A 133 1.29 -18.98 22.17
C GLN A 133 2.40 -17.96 21.89
N TYR A 134 2.55 -17.50 20.65
CA TYR A 134 3.56 -16.52 20.24
C TYR A 134 3.40 -15.17 20.97
N ARG A 135 2.17 -14.64 21.07
CA ARG A 135 1.88 -13.43 21.86
C ARG A 135 2.29 -13.60 23.33
N ASN A 136 2.02 -14.75 23.95
CA ASN A 136 2.43 -15.03 25.34
C ASN A 136 3.95 -15.08 25.50
N VAL A 137 4.68 -15.77 24.62
CA VAL A 137 6.16 -15.86 24.69
C VAL A 137 6.81 -14.48 24.57
N LEU A 138 6.27 -13.58 23.75
CA LEU A 138 6.77 -12.20 23.64
C LEU A 138 6.50 -11.33 24.88
N ILE A 139 5.51 -11.65 25.70
CA ILE A 139 5.20 -10.93 26.94
C ILE A 139 6.15 -11.34 28.07
N TYR A 140 6.56 -12.61 28.15
CA TYR A 140 7.47 -13.11 29.19
C TYR A 140 8.98 -12.84 28.93
N ASN A 141 9.34 -12.18 27.82
CA ASN A 141 10.71 -11.81 27.47
C ASN A 141 10.92 -10.28 27.45
N LYS A 142 10.25 -9.57 28.36
CA LYS A 142 10.31 -8.11 28.57
C LYS A 142 10.49 -7.77 30.04
#